data_AF-A0A0H4X318-F1
#
_entry.id   AF-A0A0H4X318-F1
#
_cell.length_a   1.000
_cell.length_b   1.000
_cell.length_c   1.000
_cell.angle_alpha   90.00
_cell.angle_beta   90.00
_cell.angle_gamma   90.00
#
_symmetry.space_group_name_H-M   'P 1'
#
loop_
_entity.id
_entity.type
_entity.pdbx_description
1 polymer ?
#
loop_
_entity_poly.entity_id
_entity_poly.type
_entity_poly.pdbx_seq_one_letter_code
_entity_poly.pdbx_strand_id
1 'polypeptide(L)'
;MHKHLIYAAFGWLTFAGTMHFFVDVVSQHLRGVRAPSTATTLYYGLHSSFALGQVVLGALGLFLARHAPELLREAPAIAISVTASIAWLVVAVLFIEYWQPKANAALILVLMLAVAFTRKA
;
A
#
# COMPACT_ATOMS: atom_id res chain seq x y z
N MET A 1 -12.35 -17.44 7.45
CA MET A 1 -12.50 -16.00 7.15
C MET A 1 -11.16 -15.25 7.19
N HIS A 2 -10.38 -15.36 8.27
CA HIS A 2 -9.11 -14.66 8.45
C HIS A 2 -8.11 -14.82 7.28
N LYS A 3 -7.90 -16.06 6.80
CA LYS A 3 -7.03 -16.34 5.64
C LYS A 3 -7.42 -15.54 4.39
N HIS A 4 -8.71 -15.44 4.08
CA HIS A 4 -9.17 -14.67 2.92
C HIS A 4 -8.94 -13.17 3.09
N LEU A 5 -9.10 -12.65 4.32
CA LEU A 5 -8.79 -11.25 4.62
C LEU A 5 -7.31 -10.94 4.47
N ILE A 6 -6.41 -11.85 4.86
CA ILE A 6 -4.96 -11.69 4.62
C ILE A 6 -4.68 -11.57 3.11
N TYR A 7 -5.18 -12.51 2.30
CA TYR A 7 -4.99 -12.47 0.86
C TYR A 7 -5.62 -11.24 0.22
N ALA A 8 -6.80 -10.82 0.69
CA ALA A 8 -7.45 -9.61 0.21
C ALA A 8 -6.64 -8.35 0.58
N ALA A 9 -6.17 -8.24 1.83
CA ALA A 9 -5.42 -7.08 2.31
C ALA A 9 -4.09 -6.92 1.58
N PHE A 10 -3.27 -7.96 1.55
CA PHE A 10 -1.96 -7.91 0.89
C PHE A 10 -2.08 -7.94 -0.64
N GLY A 11 -3.06 -8.66 -1.19
CA GLY A 11 -3.35 -8.66 -2.62
C GLY A 11 -3.80 -7.29 -3.12
N TRP A 12 -4.71 -6.64 -2.40
CA TRP A 12 -5.14 -5.28 -2.70
C TRP A 12 -3.99 -4.28 -2.55
N LEU A 13 -3.19 -4.40 -1.50
CA LEU A 13 -2.01 -3.55 -1.28
C LEU A 13 -1.02 -3.64 -2.45
N THR A 14 -0.69 -4.85 -2.91
CA THR A 14 0.17 -5.04 -4.10
C THR A 14 -0.47 -4.44 -5.34
N PHE A 15 -1.73 -4.78 -5.61
CA PHE A 15 -2.43 -4.32 -6.82
C PHE A 15 -2.56 -2.79 -6.87
N ALA A 16 -3.03 -2.17 -5.79
CA ALA A 16 -3.21 -0.72 -5.71
C ALA A 16 -1.86 0.01 -5.81
N GLY A 17 -0.82 -0.47 -5.13
CA GLY A 17 0.53 0.06 -5.25
C GLY A 17 1.06 -0.04 -6.68
N THR A 18 0.88 -1.19 -7.34
CA THR A 18 1.27 -1.37 -8.74
C THR A 18 0.54 -0.38 -9.66
N MET A 19 -0.79 -0.27 -9.52
CA MET A 19 -1.59 0.65 -10.31
C MET A 19 -1.17 2.11 -10.10
N HIS A 20 -0.94 2.53 -8.85
CA HIS A 20 -0.45 3.86 -8.51
C HIS A 20 0.90 4.14 -9.17
N PHE A 21 1.85 3.20 -9.11
CA PHE A 21 3.15 3.35 -9.75
C PHE A 21 3.03 3.50 -11.28
N PHE A 22 2.24 2.65 -11.93
CA PHE A 22 2.09 2.73 -13.38
C PHE A 22 1.37 4.00 -13.83
N VAL A 23 0.34 4.44 -13.12
CA VAL A 23 -0.45 5.62 -13.49
C VAL A 23 0.32 6.91 -13.20
N ASP A 24 0.86 7.04 -11.99
CA ASP A 24 1.40 8.32 -11.51
C ASP A 24 2.90 8.47 -11.74
N VAL A 25 3.62 7.38 -12.04
CA VAL A 25 5.05 7.44 -12.34
C VAL A 25 5.30 7.11 -13.80
N VAL A 26 5.06 5.86 -14.20
CA VAL A 26 5.45 5.37 -15.52
C VAL A 26 4.71 6.10 -16.64
N SER A 27 3.37 6.17 -16.56
CA SER A 27 2.55 6.81 -17.60
C SER A 27 2.84 8.31 -17.71
N GLN A 28 2.96 9.02 -16.59
CA GLN A 28 3.27 10.45 -16.61
C GLN A 28 4.67 10.73 -17.16
N HIS A 29 5.65 9.89 -16.81
CA HIS A 29 7.01 10.02 -17.31
C HIS A 29 7.08 9.80 -18.83
N LEU A 30 6.49 8.70 -19.32
CA LEU A 30 6.48 8.36 -20.75
C LEU A 30 5.71 9.37 -21.59
N ARG A 31 4.64 9.95 -21.04
CA ARG A 31 3.84 10.98 -21.73
C ARG A 31 4.47 12.37 -21.69
N GLY A 32 5.56 12.57 -20.94
CA GLY A 32 6.23 13.87 -20.83
C GLY A 32 5.34 14.98 -20.28
N VAL A 33 4.32 14.64 -19.47
CA VAL A 33 3.29 15.60 -19.01
C VAL A 33 3.88 16.68 -18.10
N ARG A 34 5.01 16.39 -17.44
CA ARG A 34 5.66 17.29 -16.48
C ARG A 34 7.02 17.73 -16.98
N ALA A 35 7.23 19.04 -17.08
CA ALA A 35 8.53 19.61 -17.41
C ALA A 35 9.57 19.32 -16.31
N PRO A 36 10.87 19.17 -16.66
CA PRO A 36 11.93 18.97 -15.66
C PRO A 36 12.00 20.13 -14.66
N SER A 37 11.86 19.82 -13.38
CA SER A 37 11.96 20.79 -12.28
C SER A 37 12.14 20.05 -10.94
N THR A 38 12.50 20.77 -9.89
CA THR A 38 12.54 20.24 -8.52
C THR A 38 11.17 19.71 -8.08
N ALA A 39 10.08 20.38 -8.45
CA ALA A 39 8.72 19.94 -8.15
C ALA A 39 8.38 18.61 -8.84
N THR A 40 8.82 18.44 -10.09
CA THR A 40 8.64 17.19 -10.85
C THR A 40 9.44 16.04 -10.24
N THR A 41 10.68 16.28 -9.79
CA THR A 41 11.48 15.28 -9.08
C THR A 41 10.83 14.88 -7.77
N LEU A 42 10.33 15.84 -6.98
CA LEU A 42 9.61 15.56 -5.74
C LEU A 42 8.35 14.74 -6.01
N TYR A 43 7.57 15.09 -7.04
CA TYR A 43 6.40 14.34 -7.45
C TYR A 43 6.74 12.88 -7.74
N TYR A 44 7.71 12.61 -8.63
CA TYR A 44 8.07 11.23 -8.95
C TYR A 44 8.67 10.49 -7.76
N GLY A 45 9.51 11.14 -6.94
CA GLY A 45 10.09 10.53 -5.75
C GLY A 45 9.04 10.14 -4.71
N LEU A 46 8.09 11.03 -4.43
CA LEU A 46 6.97 10.78 -3.53
C LEU A 46 6.09 9.65 -4.05
N HIS A 47 5.62 9.74 -5.30
CA HIS A 47 4.70 8.75 -5.87
C HIS A 47 5.38 7.38 -6.03
N SER A 48 6.67 7.33 -6.39
CA SER A 48 7.42 6.08 -6.50
C SER A 48 7.62 5.42 -5.14
N SER A 49 8.12 6.16 -4.15
CA SER A 49 8.37 5.61 -2.81
C SER A 49 7.08 5.15 -2.12
N PHE A 50 6.02 5.94 -2.24
CA PHE A 50 4.68 5.60 -1.77
C PHE A 50 4.21 4.27 -2.36
N ALA A 51 4.22 4.17 -3.70
CA ALA A 51 3.69 3.03 -4.42
C ALA A 51 4.56 1.77 -4.29
N LEU A 52 5.87 1.90 -4.44
CA LEU A 52 6.79 0.75 -4.35
C LEU A 52 6.84 0.19 -2.93
N GLY A 53 6.72 1.03 -1.90
CA GLY A 53 6.56 0.55 -0.53
C GLY A 53 5.34 -0.37 -0.37
N GLN A 54 4.21 0.01 -0.96
CA GLN A 54 2.99 -0.82 -0.96
C GLN A 54 3.21 -2.12 -1.73
N VAL A 55 3.82 -2.05 -2.92
CA VAL A 55 4.10 -3.25 -3.74
C VAL A 55 4.98 -4.23 -2.98
N VAL A 56 6.09 -3.77 -2.39
CA VAL A 56 7.04 -4.62 -1.67
C VAL A 56 6.40 -5.25 -0.44
N LEU A 57 5.72 -4.46 0.40
CA LEU A 57 5.08 -5.00 1.60
C LEU A 57 3.91 -5.94 1.25
N GLY A 58 3.12 -5.59 0.23
CA GLY A 58 2.03 -6.43 -0.27
C GLY A 58 2.56 -7.76 -0.80
N ALA A 59 3.61 -7.74 -1.62
CA ALA A 59 4.22 -8.94 -2.18
C ALA A 59 4.84 -9.83 -1.09
N LEU A 60 5.53 -9.22 -0.11
CA LEU A 60 6.04 -9.92 1.06
C LEU A 60 4.90 -10.56 1.87
N GLY A 61 3.81 -9.84 2.11
CA GLY A 61 2.65 -10.37 2.81
C GLY A 61 1.99 -11.53 2.05
N LEU A 62 1.86 -11.45 0.73
CA LEU A 62 1.38 -12.56 -0.11
C LEU A 62 2.31 -13.78 -0.06
N PHE A 63 3.62 -13.55 -0.09
CA PHE A 63 4.63 -14.60 0.07
C PHE A 63 4.48 -15.31 1.43
N LEU A 64 4.42 -14.54 2.52
CA LEU A 64 4.22 -15.07 3.86
C LEU A 64 2.86 -15.77 4.02
N ALA A 65 1.80 -15.26 3.41
CA ALA A 65 0.48 -15.88 3.44
C ALA A 65 0.45 -17.28 2.78
N ARG A 66 1.39 -17.54 1.85
CA ARG A 66 1.55 -18.84 1.19
C ARG A 66 2.47 -19.77 1.96
N HIS A 67 3.58 -19.25 2.50
CA HIS A 67 4.67 -20.09 3.03
C HIS A 67 4.74 -20.13 4.56
N ALA A 68 4.33 -19.07 5.24
CA ALA A 68 4.38 -18.95 6.70
C ALA A 68 3.17 -18.15 7.24
N PRO A 69 1.93 -18.64 7.03
CA PRO A 69 0.71 -17.88 7.34
C PRO A 69 0.55 -17.57 8.83
N GLU A 70 1.11 -18.40 9.72
CA GLU A 70 1.07 -18.17 11.17
C GLU A 70 1.80 -16.88 11.57
N LEU A 71 2.87 -16.50 10.86
CA LEU A 71 3.61 -15.26 11.15
C LEU A 71 2.74 -14.02 10.96
N LEU A 72 1.76 -14.06 10.04
CA LEU A 72 0.83 -12.95 9.79
C LEU A 72 -0.30 -12.86 10.82
N ARG A 73 -0.43 -13.86 11.70
CA ARG A 73 -1.38 -13.85 12.83
C ARG A 73 -0.77 -13.26 14.10
N GLU A 74 0.56 -13.21 14.14
CA GLU A 74 1.32 -12.70 15.26
C GLU A 74 1.05 -11.21 15.48
N ALA A 75 0.93 -10.82 16.76
CA ALA A 75 0.64 -9.44 17.13
C ALA A 75 1.62 -8.42 16.53
N PRO A 76 2.94 -8.67 16.51
CA PRO A 76 3.91 -7.76 15.89
C PRO A 76 3.68 -7.57 14.39
N ALA A 77 3.41 -8.63 13.63
CA ALA A 77 3.17 -8.53 12.19
C ALA A 77 1.93 -7.70 11.87
N ILE A 78 0.86 -7.90 12.65
CA ILE A 78 -0.37 -7.10 12.55
C ILE A 78 -0.10 -5.63 12.90
N ALA A 79 0.60 -5.37 14.01
CA ALA A 79 0.91 -4.02 14.45
C ALA A 79 1.75 -3.25 13.41
N ILE A 80 2.77 -3.90 12.83
CA ILE A 80 3.57 -3.33 11.74
C ILE A 80 2.69 -3.02 10.53
N SER A 81 1.83 -3.95 10.12
CA SER A 81 0.97 -3.77 8.93
C SER A 81 -0.05 -2.65 9.10
N VAL A 82 -0.67 -2.54 10.28
CA VAL A 82 -1.58 -1.44 10.62
C VAL A 82 -0.83 -0.11 10.66
N THR A 83 0.34 -0.06 11.29
CA THR A 83 1.18 1.15 11.36
C THR A 83 1.58 1.63 9.97
N ALA A 84 2.01 0.72 9.10
CA ALA A 84 2.33 1.03 7.71
C ALA A 84 1.11 1.59 6.96
N SER A 85 -0.07 1.01 7.17
CA SER A 85 -1.33 1.49 6.57
C SER A 85 -1.71 2.89 7.02
N ILE A 86 -1.52 3.20 8.31
CA ILE A 86 -1.70 4.55 8.85
C ILE A 86 -0.70 5.51 8.22
N ALA A 87 0.59 5.13 8.12
CA ALA A 87 1.62 5.95 7.51
C ALA A 87 1.30 6.28 6.06
N TRP A 88 0.84 5.31 5.26
CA TRP A 88 0.36 5.58 3.90
C TRP A 88 -0.85 6.50 3.87
N LEU A 89 -1.83 6.31 4.76
CA LEU A 89 -2.98 7.21 4.81
C LEU A 89 -2.56 8.65 5.15
N VAL A 90 -1.67 8.84 6.12
CA VAL A 90 -1.12 10.15 6.48
C VAL A 90 -0.39 10.77 5.29
N VAL A 91 0.48 10.02 4.60
CA VAL A 91 1.20 10.52 3.43
C VAL A 91 0.23 10.90 2.31
N ALA A 92 -0.78 10.06 2.03
CA ALA A 92 -1.77 10.33 1.00
C ALA A 92 -2.60 11.58 1.32
N VAL A 93 -2.99 11.79 2.58
CA VAL A 93 -3.77 12.97 3.00
C VAL A 93 -2.94 14.25 2.92
N LEU A 94 -1.68 14.21 3.39
CA LEU A 94 -0.83 15.40 3.50
C LEU A 94 -0.17 15.83 2.19
N PHE A 95 0.21 14.87 1.33
CA PHE A 95 1.10 15.17 0.20
C PHE A 95 0.51 14.84 -1.18
N ILE A 96 -0.62 14.13 -1.26
CA ILE A 96 -1.24 13.75 -2.54
C ILE A 96 -2.53 14.54 -2.72
N GLU A 97 -2.63 15.28 -3.83
CA GLU A 97 -3.73 16.23 -4.04
C GLU A 97 -5.07 15.51 -4.30
N TYR A 98 -5.07 14.53 -5.20
CA TYR A 98 -6.28 13.83 -5.62
C TYR A 98 -6.71 12.74 -4.62
N TRP A 99 -7.99 12.35 -4.68
CA TRP A 99 -8.64 11.58 -3.62
C TRP A 99 -8.40 10.07 -3.71
N GLN A 100 -8.09 9.55 -4.90
CA GLN A 100 -8.00 8.11 -5.15
C GLN A 100 -6.96 7.40 -4.25
N PRO A 101 -5.73 7.93 -4.04
CA PRO A 101 -4.75 7.31 -3.14
C PRO A 101 -5.16 7.41 -1.67
N LYS A 102 -5.93 8.43 -1.29
CA LYS A 102 -6.50 8.58 0.07
C LYS A 102 -7.52 7.48 0.35
N ALA A 103 -8.45 7.28 -0.59
CA ALA A 103 -9.45 6.21 -0.49
C ALA A 103 -8.79 4.82 -0.49
N ASN A 104 -7.79 4.59 -1.34
CA ASN A 104 -7.05 3.33 -1.37
C ASN A 104 -6.31 3.07 -0.06
N ALA A 105 -5.61 4.06 0.49
CA ALA A 105 -4.92 3.92 1.77
C ALA A 105 -5.91 3.68 2.93
N ALA A 106 -7.06 4.34 2.93
CA ALA A 106 -8.12 4.11 3.91
C ALA A 106 -8.68 2.68 3.82
N LEU A 107 -8.94 2.18 2.60
CA LEU A 107 -9.37 0.80 2.37
C LEU A 107 -8.34 -0.21 2.86
N ILE A 108 -7.05 0.01 2.57
CA ILE A 108 -5.95 -0.83 3.08
C ILE A 108 -5.98 -0.87 4.61
N LEU A 109 -6.11 0.29 5.27
CA LEU A 109 -6.21 0.35 6.73
C LEU A 109 -7.40 -0.44 7.26
N VAL A 110 -8.58 -0.29 6.65
CA VAL A 110 -9.78 -1.05 7.04
C VAL A 110 -9.56 -2.57 6.89
N LEU A 111 -8.93 -3.01 5.79
CA LEU A 111 -8.59 -4.41 5.58
C LEU A 111 -7.61 -4.93 6.63
N MET A 112 -6.58 -4.16 6.98
CA MET A 112 -5.61 -4.54 8.02
C MET A 112 -6.23 -4.59 9.42
N LEU A 113 -7.15 -3.68 9.72
CA LEU A 113 -7.93 -3.73 10.96
C LEU A 113 -8.84 -4.98 10.98
N ALA A 114 -9.49 -5.32 9.87
CA ALA A 114 -10.27 -6.55 9.76
C ALA A 114 -9.41 -7.81 9.98
N VAL A 115 -8.19 -7.84 9.45
CA VAL A 115 -7.20 -8.90 9.76
C VAL A 115 -6.90 -8.93 11.26
N ALA A 116 -6.66 -7.77 11.89
CA ALA A 116 -6.36 -7.67 13.31
C ALA A 116 -7.48 -8.22 14.21
N PHE A 117 -8.73 -7.87 13.90
CA PHE A 117 -9.90 -8.32 14.67
C PHE A 117 -10.21 -9.81 14.49
N THR A 118 -9.80 -10.40 13.37
CA THR A 118 -10.10 -11.81 13.04
C THR A 118 -8.98 -12.78 13.36
N ARG A 119 -7.85 -12.31 13.94
CA ARG A 119 -6.66 -13.13 14.17
C ARG A 119 -6.87 -14.38 15.04
N LYS A 120 -7.79 -14.30 16.01
CA LYS A 120 -8.11 -15.38 16.98
C LYS A 120 -9.26 -16.29 16.52
N ALA A 121 -9.90 -15.96 15.41
CA ALA A 121 -10.99 -16.74 14.82
C ALA A 121 -10.49 -17.78 13.83
#